data_AF-A0A4R3X1S9-F1
#
_entry.id   AF-A0A4R3X1S9-F1
#
_cell.length_a   1.000
_cell.length_b   1.000
_cell.length_c   1.000
_cell.angle_alpha   90.00
_cell.angle_beta   90.00
_cell.angle_gamma   90.00
#
_symmetry.space_group_name_H-M   'P 1'
#
loop_
_entity.id
_entity.type
_entity.pdbx_description
1 polymer ?
#
loop_
_entity_poly.entity_id
_entity_poly.type
_entity_poly.pdbx_seq_one_letter_code
_entity_poly.pdbx_strand_id
1 'polypeptide(L)'
;MARFNPFTKVNCRYGAPMGRHGDNPEAFPETGKLYARHCGGDGYYDRGGAYWGHSRVYAVWIRGGEYCAYVETTSVPAAIKIVDEARKEAA
;
A
#
# COMPACT_ATOMS: atom_id res chain seq x y z
N MET A 1 4.53 -21.14 6.70
CA MET A 1 3.41 -20.40 6.05
C MET A 1 3.93 -19.12 5.43
N ALA A 2 3.68 -18.89 4.14
CA ALA A 2 4.08 -17.64 3.49
C ALA A 2 3.23 -16.47 4.04
N ARG A 3 3.88 -15.40 4.52
CA ARG A 3 3.19 -14.15 4.92
C ARG A 3 2.38 -13.64 3.74
N PHE A 4 1.11 -13.30 3.97
CA PHE A 4 0.28 -12.59 3.00
C PHE A 4 1.06 -11.39 2.46
N ASN A 5 1.26 -11.36 1.15
CA ASN A 5 1.90 -10.27 0.45
C ASN A 5 0.83 -9.59 -0.40
N PRO A 6 0.40 -8.37 -0.06
CA PRO A 6 -0.61 -7.66 -0.84
C PRO A 6 -0.10 -7.28 -2.24
N PHE A 7 1.21 -7.43 -2.49
CA PHE A 7 1.80 -7.18 -3.78
C PHE A 7 1.68 -8.41 -4.68
N THR A 8 0.79 -8.34 -5.67
CA THR A 8 0.81 -9.22 -6.85
C THR A 8 2.23 -9.37 -7.41
N LYS A 9 2.60 -10.60 -7.83
CA LYS A 9 3.82 -10.81 -8.60
C LYS A 9 3.64 -10.13 -9.94
N VAL A 10 4.40 -9.08 -10.19
CA VAL A 10 4.37 -8.35 -11.46
C VAL A 10 5.70 -8.55 -12.19
N ASN A 11 5.64 -8.45 -13.52
CA ASN A 11 6.79 -8.68 -14.36
C ASN A 11 7.64 -7.41 -14.45
N CYS A 12 8.80 -7.41 -13.78
CA CYS A 12 9.72 -6.26 -13.73
C CYS A 12 10.77 -6.27 -14.86
N ARG A 13 10.58 -7.08 -15.92
CA ARG A 13 11.56 -7.26 -17.00
C ARG A 13 11.92 -5.96 -17.75
N TYR A 14 11.03 -4.98 -17.75
CA TYR A 14 11.19 -3.71 -18.47
C TYR A 14 11.25 -2.47 -17.55
N GLY A 15 11.52 -2.68 -16.25
CA GLY A 15 11.54 -1.61 -15.24
C GLY A 15 10.46 -1.81 -14.18
N ALA A 16 10.14 -0.75 -13.45
CA ALA A 16 9.06 -0.80 -12.46
C ALA A 16 7.73 -1.22 -13.13
N PRO A 17 6.90 -2.08 -12.50
CA PRO A 17 5.52 -2.30 -12.87
C PRO A 17 4.79 -0.96 -12.83
N MET A 18 4.77 -0.29 -13.98
CA MET A 18 3.95 0.88 -14.20
C MET A 18 2.48 0.46 -14.08
N GLY A 19 1.65 1.28 -13.42
CA GLY A 19 0.19 1.06 -13.40
C GLY A 19 -0.33 0.10 -12.34
N ARG A 20 0.30 0.03 -11.16
CA ARG A 20 -0.35 -0.62 -10.02
C ARG A 20 -1.58 0.19 -9.62
N HIS A 21 -2.76 -0.42 -9.74
CA HIS A 21 -3.99 0.20 -9.25
C HIS A 21 -3.93 0.26 -7.72
N GLY A 22 -3.79 1.48 -7.20
CA GLY A 22 -4.16 1.80 -5.83
C GLY A 22 -5.67 2.00 -5.77
N ASP A 23 -6.27 1.58 -4.66
CA ASP A 23 -7.66 1.90 -4.37
C ASP A 23 -7.77 3.21 -3.61
N ASN A 24 -8.94 3.83 -3.66
CA ASN A 24 -9.21 5.05 -2.89
C ASN A 24 -9.23 4.71 -1.39
N PRO A 25 -8.48 5.42 -0.53
CA PRO A 25 -8.58 5.29 0.93
C PRO A 25 -10.03 5.28 1.47
N GLU A 26 -10.91 6.06 0.85
CA GLU A 26 -12.34 6.15 1.21
C GLU A 26 -13.13 4.88 0.90
N ALA A 27 -12.69 4.07 -0.08
CA ALA A 27 -13.36 2.85 -0.51
C ALA A 27 -13.07 1.64 0.42
N PHE A 28 -12.29 1.84 1.48
CA PHE A 28 -12.04 0.80 2.46
C PHE A 28 -13.27 0.59 3.35
N PRO A 29 -13.66 -0.65 3.69
CA PRO A 29 -14.73 -0.86 4.65
C PRO A 29 -14.32 -0.30 6.03
N GLU A 30 -15.27 0.34 6.73
CA GLU A 30 -15.06 0.88 8.07
C GLU A 30 -14.64 -0.21 9.07
N THR A 31 -15.18 -1.42 8.87
CA THR A 31 -14.82 -2.60 9.65
C THR A 31 -13.59 -3.30 9.07
N GLY A 32 -12.61 -3.60 9.92
CA GLY A 32 -11.44 -4.40 9.54
C GLY A 32 -10.13 -3.74 9.96
N LYS A 33 -9.19 -4.56 10.43
CA LYS A 33 -7.89 -4.08 10.89
C LYS A 33 -7.01 -3.70 9.71
N LEU A 34 -6.58 -2.44 9.69
CA LEU A 34 -5.62 -1.91 8.73
C LEU A 34 -4.19 -2.33 9.08
N TYR A 35 -3.41 -2.61 8.04
CA TYR A 35 -1.99 -2.90 8.08
C TYR A 35 -1.30 -1.96 7.10
N ALA A 36 -0.09 -1.51 7.42
CA ALA A 36 0.69 -0.69 6.51
C ALA A 36 2.15 -1.12 6.43
N ARG A 37 2.78 -0.80 5.29
CA ARG A 37 4.20 -1.05 5.04
C ARG A 37 4.76 0.01 4.10
N HIS A 38 5.97 0.50 4.41
CA HIS A 38 6.71 1.34 3.49
C HIS A 38 6.99 0.56 2.20
N CYS A 39 6.69 1.17 1.05
CA CYS A 39 6.89 0.56 -0.26
C CYS A 39 8.36 0.66 -0.68
N GLY A 40 9.05 1.74 -0.32
CA GLY A 40 10.47 1.91 -0.63
C GLY A 40 11.41 1.03 0.22
N GLY A 41 12.62 0.87 -0.27
CA GLY A 41 13.73 0.21 0.44
C GLY A 41 15.06 0.56 -0.23
N ASP A 42 16.16 -0.01 0.26
CA ASP A 42 17.48 0.18 -0.35
C ASP A 42 17.44 -0.29 -1.81
N GLY A 43 17.62 0.65 -2.73
CA GLY A 43 17.49 0.42 -4.17
C GLY A 43 16.22 1.01 -4.81
N TYR A 44 15.34 1.68 -4.05
CA TYR A 44 14.17 2.44 -4.53
C TYR A 44 12.99 1.64 -5.07
N TYR A 45 13.02 0.31 -4.95
CA TYR A 45 11.97 -0.58 -5.42
C TYR A 45 11.28 -1.31 -4.27
N ASP A 46 9.96 -1.52 -4.39
CA ASP A 46 9.21 -2.39 -3.48
C ASP A 46 9.40 -3.88 -3.79
N ARG A 47 8.85 -4.77 -2.94
CA ARG A 47 8.92 -6.24 -3.15
C ARG A 47 8.14 -6.73 -4.36
N GLY A 48 7.24 -5.93 -4.92
CA GLY A 48 6.63 -6.17 -6.23
C GLY A 48 7.36 -5.44 -7.35
N GLY A 49 8.51 -4.83 -7.11
CA GLY A 49 9.33 -4.19 -8.12
C GLY A 49 8.90 -2.80 -8.56
N ALA A 50 7.90 -2.16 -7.94
CA ALA A 50 7.51 -0.77 -8.25
C ALA A 50 8.59 0.21 -7.80
N TYR A 51 8.98 1.15 -8.67
CA TYR A 51 9.95 2.20 -8.35
C TYR A 51 9.23 3.32 -7.61
N TRP A 52 9.64 3.53 -6.37
CA TRP A 52 9.13 4.58 -5.50
C TRP A 52 10.18 5.65 -5.23
N GLY A 53 11.42 5.50 -5.72
CA GLY A 53 12.51 6.44 -5.38
C GLY A 53 12.80 6.45 -3.87
N HIS A 54 13.23 7.62 -3.37
CA HIS A 54 13.31 7.94 -1.93
C HIS A 54 11.95 8.36 -1.34
N SER A 55 10.83 8.04 -2.00
CA SER A 55 9.53 8.51 -1.53
C SER A 55 9.13 7.88 -0.21
N ARG A 56 8.25 8.59 0.48
CA ARG A 56 7.68 8.18 1.75
C ARG A 56 6.32 7.51 1.53
N VAL A 57 6.20 6.69 0.49
CA VAL A 57 4.94 6.01 0.18
C VAL A 57 4.78 4.73 1.00
N TYR A 58 3.61 4.58 1.59
CA TYR A 58 3.18 3.40 2.34
C TYR A 58 1.98 2.76 1.65
N ALA A 59 2.02 1.44 1.51
CA ALA A 59 0.85 0.64 1.15
C ALA A 59 0.06 0.34 2.43
N VAL A 60 -1.26 0.52 2.37
CA VAL A 60 -2.21 0.22 3.45
C VAL A 60 -3.24 -0.78 2.94
N TRP A 61 -3.53 -1.83 3.70
CA TRP A 61 -4.47 -2.88 3.31
C TRP A 61 -5.17 -3.51 4.52
N ILE A 62 -6.27 -4.23 4.29
CA ILE A 62 -6.90 -5.11 5.28
C ILE A 62 -6.43 -6.55 5.04
N ARG A 63 -6.13 -7.30 6.10
CA ARG A 63 -5.68 -8.69 5.96
C ARG A 63 -6.77 -9.54 5.27
N GLY A 64 -6.40 -10.15 4.14
CA GLY A 64 -7.34 -10.92 3.31
C GLY A 64 -8.12 -10.10 2.28
N GLY A 65 -7.92 -8.77 2.24
CA GLY A 65 -8.45 -7.90 1.19
C GLY A 65 -7.69 -8.06 -0.12
N GLU A 66 -8.34 -7.68 -1.22
CA GLU A 66 -7.83 -7.86 -2.58
C GLU A 66 -6.97 -6.68 -3.07
N TYR A 67 -7.00 -5.55 -2.37
CA TYR A 67 -6.40 -4.28 -2.80
C TYR A 67 -5.67 -3.54 -1.69
N CYS A 68 -4.96 -2.47 -2.08
CA CYS A 68 -4.21 -1.57 -1.20
C CYS A 68 -4.48 -0.12 -1.57
N ALA A 69 -4.50 0.77 -0.58
CA ALA A 69 -4.28 2.19 -0.80
C ALA A 69 -2.79 2.53 -0.71
N TYR A 70 -2.35 3.54 -1.44
CA TYR A 70 -1.01 4.10 -1.33
C TYR A 70 -1.08 5.52 -0.81
N VAL A 71 -0.40 5.80 0.30
CA VAL A 71 -0.41 7.13 0.94
C VAL A 71 1.03 7.58 1.20
N GLU A 72 1.29 8.86 0.97
CA GLU A 72 2.58 9.47 1.30
C GLU A 72 2.58 9.96 2.75
N THR A 73 3.51 9.45 3.57
CA THR A 73 3.60 9.77 4.99
C THR A 73 4.93 9.32 5.59
N THR A 74 5.27 9.76 6.79
CA THR A 74 6.57 9.47 7.42
C THR A 74 6.59 8.16 8.20
N SER A 75 5.46 7.52 8.49
CA SER A 75 5.42 6.34 9.37
C SER A 75 4.22 5.41 9.14
N VAL A 76 4.36 4.15 9.56
CA VAL A 76 3.27 3.15 9.56
C VAL A 76 2.03 3.63 10.32
N PRO A 77 2.12 4.15 11.58
CA PRO A 77 0.94 4.60 12.30
C PRO A 77 0.22 5.75 11.59
N ALA A 78 0.96 6.70 11.01
CA ALA A 78 0.38 7.80 10.25
C ALA A 78 -0.33 7.32 8.98
N ALA A 79 0.24 6.33 8.27
CA ALA A 79 -0.39 5.74 7.10
C ALA A 79 -1.75 5.11 7.44
N ILE A 80 -1.80 4.35 8.54
CA ILE A 80 -3.04 3.73 9.03
C ILE A 80 -4.06 4.80 9.40
N LYS A 81 -3.63 5.86 10.12
CA LYS A 81 -4.51 6.94 10.55
C LYS A 81 -5.17 7.65 9.37
N ILE A 82 -4.40 8.00 8.32
CA ILE A 82 -4.91 8.65 7.11
C ILE A 82 -6.03 7.83 6.48
N VAL A 83 -5.82 6.52 6.30
CA VAL A 83 -6.82 5.65 5.67
C VAL A 83 -8.01 5.40 6.61
N ASP A 84 -7.78 5.31 7.92
CA ASP A 84 -8.86 5.13 8.90
C ASP A 84 -9.77 6.36 9.00
N GLU A 85 -9.22 7.57 8.88
CA GLU A 85 -10.00 8.82 8.82
C GLU A 85 -10.75 8.91 7.49
N ALA A 86 -10.07 8.70 6.36
CA ALA A 86 -10.69 8.78 5.03
C ALA A 86 -11.88 7.83 4.85
N ARG A 87 -11.76 6.57 5.32
CA ARG A 87 -12.87 5.60 5.21
C ARG A 87 -14.07 5.91 6.11
N LYS A 88 -13.90 6.74 7.14
CA LYS A 88 -14.98 7.15 8.05
C LYS A 88 -15.72 8.39 7.54
N GLU A 89 -15.02 9.27 6.83
CA GLU A 89 -15.63 10.46 6.22
C GLU A 89 -16.54 10.11 5.03
N ALA A 90 -16.33 8.93 4.42
CA ALA A 90 -17.11 8.43 3.29
C ALA A 90 -18.35 7.58 3.68
N ALA A 91 -18.52 7.25 4.96
CA ALA A 91 -19.61 6.41 5.49
C ALA A 91 -20.79 7.24 6.02
#